data_AF-A0AAU0F5D6-F1
#
_entry.id   AF-A0AAU0F5D6-F1
#
_cell.length_a   1.000
_cell.length_b   1.000
_cell.length_c   1.000
_cell.angle_alpha   90.00
_cell.angle_beta   90.00
_cell.angle_gamma   90.00
#
_symmetry.space_group_name_H-M   'P 1'
#
loop_
_entity.id
_entity.type
_entity.pdbx_description
1 polymer ?
#
loop_
_entity_poly.entity_id
_entity_poly.type
_entity_poly.pdbx_seq_one_letter_code
_entity_poly.pdbx_strand_id
1 'polypeptide(L)'
;MVKNDLYLRALKGETVERPPVWMMRQAGRYLPEFIALRDQYDFFTRCQTPELASEITVQPIRRFPLDAAILFSDILVVPQAMGIDFKMKESVGPWLDHPHPYSGASGSHRGARC
;
A
#
# COMPACT_ATOMS: atom_id res chain seq x y z
N MET A 1 -10.94 -23.52 3.41
CA MET A 1 -11.60 -22.97 4.61
C MET A 1 -10.60 -22.07 5.33
N VAL A 2 -11.01 -20.86 5.72
CA VAL A 2 -10.12 -19.91 6.42
C VAL A 2 -9.93 -20.39 7.86
N LYS A 3 -8.68 -20.46 8.34
CA LYS A 3 -8.37 -20.97 9.69
C LYS A 3 -8.65 -19.95 10.80
N ASN A 4 -8.55 -18.65 10.49
CA ASN A 4 -8.86 -17.55 11.40
C ASN A 4 -9.85 -16.61 10.71
N ASP A 5 -11.11 -16.62 11.15
CA ASP A 5 -12.20 -15.81 10.61
C ASP A 5 -12.68 -14.73 11.60
N LEU A 6 -11.93 -14.49 12.69
CA LEU A 6 -12.30 -13.58 13.78
C LEU A 6 -12.60 -12.16 13.28
N TYR A 7 -11.78 -11.66 12.35
CA TYR A 7 -11.97 -10.35 11.73
C TYR A 7 -13.29 -10.27 10.94
N LEU A 8 -13.63 -11.31 10.19
CA LEU A 8 -14.84 -11.35 9.38
C LEU A 8 -16.11 -11.46 10.23
N ARG A 9 -16.08 -12.29 11.28
CA ARG A 9 -17.18 -12.43 12.25
C ARG A 9 -17.45 -11.12 12.98
N ALA A 10 -16.39 -10.45 13.43
CA ALA A 10 -16.52 -9.14 14.07
C ALA A 10 -17.13 -8.09 13.12
N LEU A 11 -16.70 -8.04 11.85
CA LEU A 11 -17.28 -7.12 10.85
C LEU A 11 -18.76 -7.40 10.54
N LYS A 12 -19.20 -8.65 10.71
CA LYS A 12 -20.61 -9.04 10.58
C LYS A 12 -21.45 -8.71 11.83
N GLY A 13 -20.84 -8.20 12.89
CA GLY A 13 -21.51 -7.91 14.15
C GLY A 13 -21.79 -9.15 15.02
N GLU A 14 -21.12 -10.27 14.74
CA GLU A 14 -21.24 -11.48 15.56
C GLU A 14 -20.46 -11.33 16.88
N THR A 15 -20.91 -12.03 17.92
CA THR A 15 -20.14 -12.15 19.17
C THR A 15 -18.87 -12.97 18.91
N VAL A 16 -17.73 -12.39 19.30
CA VAL A 16 -16.40 -12.99 19.14
C VAL A 16 -15.71 -13.13 20.50
N GLU A 17 -14.77 -14.06 20.57
CA GLU A 17 -14.09 -14.46 21.81
C GLU A 17 -13.10 -13.39 22.29
N ARG A 18 -12.60 -12.56 21.35
CA ARG A 18 -11.79 -11.38 21.61
C ARG A 18 -11.88 -10.39 20.44
N PRO A 19 -11.53 -9.10 20.62
CA PRO A 19 -11.39 -8.16 19.52
C PRO A 19 -10.31 -8.63 18.52
N PRO A 20 -10.58 -8.61 17.20
CA PRO A 20 -9.56 -8.89 16.19
C PRO A 20 -8.61 -7.70 16.04
N VAL A 21 -7.33 -7.98 15.77
CA VAL A 21 -6.27 -6.96 15.68
C VAL A 21 -5.55 -7.05 14.33
N TRP A 22 -5.40 -5.90 13.69
CA TRP A 22 -4.54 -5.66 12.53
C TRP A 22 -4.15 -4.17 12.55
N MET A 23 -3.16 -3.78 11.75
CA MET A 23 -2.72 -2.37 11.73
C MET A 23 -2.65 -1.85 10.30
N MET A 24 -3.09 -0.60 10.11
CA MET A 24 -2.80 0.12 8.88
C MET A 24 -1.28 0.23 8.70
N ARG A 25 -0.79 -0.01 7.48
CA ARG A 25 0.65 -0.01 7.15
C ARG A 25 1.47 -1.03 7.95
N GLN A 26 0.87 -2.16 8.35
CA GLN A 26 1.58 -3.26 9.02
C GLN A 26 2.76 -3.82 8.20
N ALA A 27 2.69 -3.80 6.86
CA ALA A 27 3.82 -4.12 6.01
C ALA A 27 4.57 -2.83 5.67
N GLY A 28 5.65 -2.52 6.39
CA GLY A 28 6.32 -1.24 6.25
C GLY A 28 7.74 -1.17 6.81
N ARG A 29 8.32 0.03 6.76
CA ARG A 29 9.75 0.32 7.03
C ARG A 29 10.23 0.00 8.45
N TYR A 30 9.34 -0.35 9.37
CA TYR A 30 9.74 -0.78 10.70
C TYR A 30 10.19 -2.25 10.74
N LEU A 31 9.92 -3.01 9.68
CA LEU A 31 10.35 -4.40 9.53
C LEU A 31 11.71 -4.45 8.79
N PRO A 32 12.74 -5.10 9.34
CA PRO A 32 14.03 -5.23 8.66
C PRO A 32 13.93 -6.02 7.35
N GLU A 33 13.07 -7.04 7.29
CA GLU A 33 12.77 -7.81 6.07
C GLU A 33 12.09 -6.98 4.97
N PHE A 34 11.32 -5.95 5.35
CA PHE A 34 10.77 -5.00 4.39
C PHE A 34 11.85 -4.07 3.85
N ILE A 35 12.72 -3.57 4.73
CA ILE A 35 13.86 -2.71 4.35
C ILE A 35 14.77 -3.45 3.35
N ALA A 36 15.07 -4.72 3.62
CA ALA A 36 15.91 -5.53 2.74
C ALA A 36 15.37 -5.64 1.31
N LEU A 37 14.04 -5.79 1.14
CA LEU A 37 13.40 -5.79 -0.18
C LEU A 37 13.32 -4.40 -0.80
N ARG A 38 13.04 -3.37 0.01
CA ARG A 38 13.00 -1.98 -0.44
C ARG A 38 14.34 -1.54 -1.04
N ASP A 39 15.45 -1.99 -0.46
CA ASP A 39 16.79 -1.60 -0.91
C ASP A 39 17.20 -2.32 -2.21
N GLN A 40 16.49 -3.38 -2.60
CA GLN A 40 16.73 -4.14 -3.83
C GLN A 40 15.82 -3.73 -4.99
N TYR A 41 14.60 -3.26 -4.70
CA TYR A 41 13.57 -3.01 -5.71
C TYR A 41 12.91 -1.65 -5.49
N ASP A 42 12.70 -0.90 -6.58
CA ASP A 42 11.95 0.35 -6.52
C ASP A 42 10.49 0.13 -6.07
N PHE A 43 9.82 1.24 -5.76
CA PHE A 43 8.48 1.21 -5.19
C PHE A 43 7.44 0.55 -6.11
N PHE A 44 7.41 0.93 -7.38
CA PHE A 44 6.40 0.44 -8.30
C PHE A 44 6.66 -1.02 -8.68
N THR A 45 7.92 -1.43 -8.84
CA THR A 45 8.28 -2.83 -9.05
C THR A 45 7.76 -3.72 -7.91
N ARG A 46 7.88 -3.28 -6.65
CA ARG A 46 7.35 -4.04 -5.50
C ARG A 46 5.83 -4.13 -5.47
N CYS A 47 5.11 -3.13 -5.96
CA CYS A 47 3.65 -3.15 -6.04
C CYS A 47 3.13 -3.95 -7.25
N GLN A 48 3.86 -3.97 -8.37
CA GLN A 48 3.42 -4.58 -9.62
C GLN A 48 3.91 -6.03 -9.81
N THR A 49 4.88 -6.48 -9.01
CA THR A 49 5.37 -7.87 -9.03
C THR A 49 4.60 -8.70 -7.99
N PRO A 50 3.72 -9.64 -8.39
CA PRO A 50 2.86 -10.39 -7.47
C PRO A 50 3.62 -11.13 -6.37
N GLU A 51 4.78 -11.70 -6.70
CA GLU A 51 5.62 -12.45 -5.77
C GLU A 51 6.17 -11.54 -4.67
N LEU A 52 6.63 -10.34 -5.03
CA LEU A 52 7.14 -9.35 -4.07
C LEU A 52 6.00 -8.79 -3.21
N ALA A 53 4.87 -8.43 -3.83
CA ALA A 53 3.72 -7.89 -3.11
C ALA A 53 3.15 -8.91 -2.12
N SER A 54 3.04 -10.18 -2.53
CA SER A 54 2.62 -11.28 -1.66
C SER A 54 3.59 -11.47 -0.50
N GLU A 55 4.90 -11.54 -0.78
CA GLU A 55 5.91 -11.72 0.25
C GLU A 55 5.89 -10.58 1.28
N ILE A 56 5.84 -9.33 0.83
CA ILE A 56 5.73 -8.15 1.70
C ILE A 56 4.45 -8.20 2.56
N THR A 57 3.32 -8.62 1.97
CA THR A 57 2.02 -8.70 2.65
C THR A 57 2.04 -9.67 3.84
N VAL A 58 2.79 -10.77 3.73
CA VAL A 58 2.80 -11.83 4.76
C VAL A 58 3.87 -11.65 5.84
N GLN A 59 4.88 -10.79 5.63
CA GLN A 59 5.90 -10.49 6.65
C GLN A 59 5.33 -10.17 8.04
N PRO A 60 4.33 -9.27 8.19
CA PRO A 60 3.78 -8.92 9.51
C PRO A 60 3.03 -10.09 10.15
N ILE A 61 2.36 -10.91 9.34
CA ILE A 61 1.59 -12.07 9.81
C ILE A 61 2.52 -13.16 10.35
N ARG A 62 3.72 -13.30 9.79
CA ARG A 62 4.73 -14.25 10.31
C ARG A 62 5.34 -13.78 11.63
N ARG A 63 5.36 -12.46 11.88
CA ARG A 63 6.03 -11.85 13.04
C ARG A 63 5.12 -11.59 14.23
N PHE A 64 3.85 -11.31 13.96
CA PHE A 64 2.86 -10.94 14.96
C PHE A 64 1.57 -11.75 14.79
N PRO A 65 0.86 -12.09 15.87
CA PRO A 65 -0.41 -12.82 15.82
C PRO A 65 -1.57 -11.90 15.39
N LEU A 66 -1.53 -11.39 14.16
CA LEU A 66 -2.57 -10.53 13.58
C LEU A 66 -3.72 -11.37 13.01
N ASP A 67 -4.92 -10.81 13.01
CA ASP A 67 -6.15 -11.48 12.56
C ASP A 67 -6.51 -11.20 11.10
N ALA A 68 -5.84 -10.25 10.47
CA ALA A 68 -6.04 -9.91 9.06
C ALA A 68 -4.74 -9.46 8.39
N ALA A 69 -4.63 -9.76 7.10
CA ALA A 69 -3.62 -9.20 6.21
C ALA A 69 -4.24 -8.15 5.29
N ILE A 70 -3.52 -7.07 5.04
CA ILE A 70 -3.86 -6.08 4.02
C ILE A 70 -2.83 -6.17 2.90
N LEU A 71 -3.31 -6.28 1.66
CA LEU A 71 -2.47 -6.38 0.46
C LEU A 71 -1.51 -5.20 0.37
N PHE A 72 -0.23 -5.48 0.15
CA PHE A 72 0.76 -4.47 -0.18
C PHE A 72 0.52 -3.97 -1.61
N SER A 73 -0.03 -2.76 -1.71
CA SER A 73 -0.23 -2.01 -2.95
C SER A 73 -0.23 -0.52 -2.60
N ASP A 74 -0.17 0.33 -3.62
CA ASP A 74 -0.37 1.76 -3.48
C ASP A 74 -1.70 2.21 -4.09
N ILE A 75 -2.28 3.28 -3.56
CA ILE A 75 -3.52 3.86 -4.06
C ILE A 75 -3.34 4.53 -5.44
N LEU A 76 -2.11 4.91 -5.80
CA LEU A 76 -1.78 5.58 -7.06
C LEU A 76 -1.65 4.62 -8.24
N VAL A 77 -1.70 3.31 -8.01
CA VAL A 77 -1.69 2.30 -9.08
C VAL A 77 -2.86 2.51 -10.06
N VAL A 78 -4.03 2.92 -9.57
CA VAL A 78 -5.20 3.18 -10.43
C VAL A 78 -4.99 4.41 -11.32
N PRO A 79 -4.65 5.61 -10.80
CA PRO A 79 -4.23 6.74 -11.62
C PRO A 79 -3.13 6.44 -12.64
N GLN A 80 -2.12 5.63 -12.26
CA GLN A 80 -1.05 5.22 -13.17
C GLN A 80 -1.59 4.39 -14.34
N ALA A 81 -2.49 3.44 -14.07
CA ALA A 81 -3.18 2.66 -15.11
C ALA A 81 -4.07 3.54 -16.02
N MET A 82 -4.51 4.71 -15.54
CA MET A 82 -5.24 5.71 -16.32
C MET A 82 -4.32 6.67 -17.11
N GLY A 83 -3.00 6.47 -17.10
CA GLY A 83 -2.04 7.28 -17.84
C GLY A 83 -1.55 8.53 -17.10
N ILE A 84 -1.79 8.64 -15.79
CA ILE A 84 -1.25 9.73 -14.96
C ILE A 84 0.10 9.30 -14.40
N ASP A 85 1.18 9.93 -14.86
CA ASP A 85 2.55 9.58 -14.44
C ASP A 85 2.91 10.23 -13.09
N PHE A 86 3.14 9.39 -12.08
CA PHE A 86 3.60 9.80 -10.75
C PHE A 86 5.06 9.40 -10.55
N LYS A 87 5.88 10.36 -10.11
CA LYS A 87 7.27 10.12 -9.71
C LYS A 87 7.37 9.98 -8.20
N MET A 88 8.04 8.94 -7.71
CA MET A 88 8.34 8.83 -6.28
C MET A 88 9.60 9.63 -5.96
N LYS A 89 9.44 10.80 -5.33
CA LYS A 89 10.56 11.62 -4.85
C LYS A 89 10.91 11.27 -3.41
N GLU A 90 12.18 10.99 -3.15
CA GLU A 90 12.65 10.70 -1.80
C GLU A 90 12.35 11.88 -0.86
N SER A 91 11.89 11.58 0.36
CA SER A 91 11.49 12.55 1.39
C SER A 91 10.33 13.49 1.04
N VAL A 92 9.79 13.45 -0.18
CA VAL A 92 8.62 14.22 -0.62
C VAL A 92 7.41 13.32 -0.77
N GLY A 93 7.61 12.11 -1.30
CA GLY A 93 6.53 11.17 -1.63
C GLY A 93 6.15 11.23 -3.11
N PRO A 94 4.92 10.81 -3.46
CA PRO A 94 4.46 10.82 -4.84
C PRO A 94 4.33 12.25 -5.37
N TRP A 95 4.87 12.47 -6.56
CA TRP A 95 4.96 13.76 -7.19
C TRP A 95 4.36 13.71 -8.60
N LEU A 96 3.47 14.64 -8.88
CA LEU A 96 2.85 14.81 -10.19
C LEU A 96 3.35 16.13 -10.79
N ASP A 97 4.09 16.05 -11.90
CA ASP A 97 4.68 17.24 -12.54
C ASP A 97 3.60 18.21 -13.05
N HIS A 98 2.47 17.67 -13.50
CA HIS A 98 1.33 18.43 -14.00
C HIS A 98 0.06 17.99 -13.26
N PRO A 99 -0.33 18.68 -12.17
CA PRO A 99 -1.48 18.28 -11.34
C PRO A 99 -2.84 18.42 -12.03
N HIS A 100 -2.88 18.90 -13.29
CA HIS A 100 -4.10 19.01 -14.08
C HIS A 100 -4.16 17.87 -15.10
N PRO A 101 -5.18 16.98 -15.04
CA PRO A 101 -5.29 15.81 -15.93
C PRO A 101 -5.63 16.16 -17.39
N TYR A 102 -5.83 17.43 -17.73
CA TYR A 102 -6.12 17.92 -19.08
C TYR A 102 -4.99 18.80 -19.60
N SER A 103 -3.95 18.20 -20.17
CA SER A 103 -2.85 18.91 -20.83
C SER A 103 -3.22 19.53 -22.21
N GLY A 104 -4.53 19.72 -22.48
CA GLY A 104 -5.04 20.50 -23.61
C GLY A 104 -5.48 21.93 -23.25
N ALA A 105 -5.54 22.30 -21.96
CA ALA A 105 -5.96 23.63 -21.53
C ALA A 105 -4.75 24.44 -21.05
N SER A 106 -4.33 25.40 -21.88
CA SER A 106 -3.38 26.45 -21.54
C SER A 106 -3.83 27.19 -20.27
N GLY A 107 -3.12 27.00 -19.15
CA GLY A 107 -3.45 27.68 -17.90
C GLY A 107 -2.32 27.62 -16.87
N SER A 108 -1.79 28.79 -16.54
CA SER A 108 -0.65 29.11 -15.66
C SER A 108 -0.40 28.18 -14.46
N HIS A 109 0.87 27.78 -14.32
CA HIS A 109 1.45 27.07 -13.19
C HIS A 109 1.18 27.72 -11.84
N ARG A 110 0.59 26.97 -10.91
CA ARG A 110 0.84 27.09 -9.46
C ARG A 110 0.96 25.70 -8.88
N GLY A 111 2.12 25.41 -8.29
CA GLY A 111 2.44 24.12 -7.70
C GLY A 111 1.48 23.76 -6.57
N ALA A 112 0.72 22.69 -6.76
CA ALA A 112 -0.06 22.07 -5.70
C ALA A 112 0.79 20.97 -5.07
N ARG A 113 1.10 21.13 -3.77
CA ARG A 113 1.59 20.04 -2.93
C ARG A 113 0.36 19.29 -2.42
N CYS A 114 0.26 18.00 -2.71
CA CYS A 114 -0.59 17.09 -1.97
C CYS A 114 0.03 16.78 -0.60
#